data_AF-A0A2T7FUA3-F1
#
_entry.id   AF-A0A2T7FUA3-F1
#
_cell.length_a   1.000
_cell.length_b   1.000
_cell.length_c   1.000
_cell.angle_alpha   90.00
_cell.angle_beta   90.00
_cell.angle_gamma   90.00
#
_symmetry.space_group_name_H-M   'P 1'
#
loop_
_entity.id
_entity.type
_entity.pdbx_description
1 polymer ?
#
loop_
_entity_poly.entity_id
_entity_poly.type
_entity_poly.pdbx_seq_one_letter_code
_entity_poly.pdbx_strand_id
1 'polypeptide(L)'
;MVQVTLWAGLRPLAEDQEHVTIEAATIRELLSKLQLRYPALEQPFRNDVAVAINGTIYRDDWSQGIPEDAEVFLMRRIPGG
;
A
#
# COMPACT_ATOMS: atom_id res chain seq x y z
N MET A 1 10.59 -10.00 -3.48
CA MET A 1 9.11 -9.82 -3.53
C MET A 1 8.69 -9.02 -2.31
N VAL A 2 7.54 -8.34 -2.32
CA VAL A 2 7.10 -7.51 -1.19
C VAL A 2 5.75 -8.02 -0.69
N GLN A 3 5.62 -8.20 0.63
CA GLN A 3 4.35 -8.54 1.26
C GLN A 3 3.64 -7.26 1.70
N VAL A 4 2.42 -7.08 1.20
CA VAL A 4 1.59 -5.92 1.52
C VAL A 4 0.43 -6.33 2.40
N THR A 5 0.34 -5.72 3.57
CA THR A 5 -0.76 -5.91 4.52
C THR A 5 -1.80 -4.81 4.35
N LEU A 6 -3.05 -5.22 4.16
CA LEU A 6 -4.20 -4.34 3.95
C LEU A 6 -4.97 -4.12 5.27
N TRP A 7 -5.25 -2.86 5.61
CA TRP A 7 -6.15 -2.56 6.72
C TRP A 7 -7.57 -3.07 6.42
N ALA A 8 -8.36 -3.31 7.48
CA ALA A 8 -9.67 -3.95 7.39
C ALA A 8 -10.62 -3.35 6.33
N GLY A 9 -10.55 -2.05 6.07
CA GLY A 9 -11.40 -1.36 5.10
C GLY A 9 -11.00 -1.55 3.63
N LEU A 10 -9.79 -2.04 3.34
CA LEU A 10 -9.37 -2.36 1.97
C LEU A 10 -9.60 -3.83 1.59
N ARG A 11 -9.72 -4.73 2.57
CA ARG A 11 -9.87 -6.17 2.30
C ARG A 11 -11.06 -6.47 1.37
N PRO A 12 -12.26 -5.90 1.57
CA PRO A 12 -13.39 -6.13 0.66
C PRO A 12 -13.16 -5.62 -0.77
N LEU A 13 -12.19 -4.70 -0.96
CA LEU A 13 -11.81 -4.15 -2.25
C LEU A 13 -10.68 -4.95 -2.92
N ALA A 14 -10.11 -5.92 -2.21
CA ALA A 14 -9.00 -6.78 -2.62
C ALA A 14 -9.33 -8.26 -2.40
N GLU A 15 -10.55 -8.68 -2.77
CA GLU A 15 -11.03 -10.07 -2.67
C GLU A 15 -10.96 -10.66 -1.25
N ASP A 16 -11.20 -9.82 -0.23
CA ASP A 16 -11.12 -10.16 1.19
C ASP A 16 -9.73 -10.65 1.65
N GLN A 17 -8.68 -10.37 0.87
CA GLN A 17 -7.31 -10.70 1.24
C GLN A 17 -6.76 -9.69 2.27
N GLU A 18 -6.11 -10.22 3.31
CA GLU A 18 -5.36 -9.41 4.28
C GLU A 18 -3.94 -9.13 3.80
N HIS A 19 -3.31 -10.11 3.14
CA HIS A 19 -1.94 -10.04 2.64
C HIS A 19 -1.92 -10.24 1.13
N VAL A 20 -1.25 -9.33 0.42
CA VAL A 20 -1.06 -9.40 -1.03
C VAL A 20 0.44 -9.35 -1.31
N THR A 21 0.94 -10.37 -2.01
CA THR A 21 2.33 -10.37 -2.48
C THR A 21 2.41 -9.69 -3.83
N ILE A 22 3.29 -8.70 -3.95
CA ILE A 22 3.52 -7.96 -5.19
C ILE A 22 5.01 -7.67 -5.37
N GLU A 23 5.46 -7.74 -6.60
CA GLU A 23 6.82 -7.32 -6.95
C GLU A 23 6.78 -5.83 -7.29
N ALA A 24 7.49 -5.00 -6.54
CA ALA A 24 7.60 -3.56 -6.79
C ALA A 24 8.92 -3.04 -6.22
N ALA A 25 9.58 -2.16 -6.96
CA ALA A 25 10.82 -1.53 -6.54
C ALA A 25 10.59 -0.22 -5.77
N THR A 26 9.43 0.42 -5.94
CA THR A 26 9.10 1.70 -5.29
C THR A 26 7.66 1.72 -4.77
N ILE A 27 7.34 2.64 -3.86
CA ILE A 27 5.97 2.82 -3.37
C ILE A 27 5.01 3.16 -4.51
N ARG A 28 5.40 4.05 -5.43
CA ARG A 28 4.59 4.39 -6.60
C ARG A 28 4.25 3.14 -7.42
N GLU A 29 5.25 2.32 -7.72
CA GLU A 29 5.04 1.08 -8.49
C GLU A 29 4.14 0.09 -7.75
N LEU A 30 4.32 -0.05 -6.43
CA LEU A 30 3.49 -0.90 -5.58
C LEU A 30 2.02 -0.49 -5.64
N LEU A 31 1.72 0.81 -5.45
CA LEU A 31 0.37 1.32 -5.50
C LEU A 31 -0.25 1.16 -6.89
N SER A 32 0.51 1.45 -7.96
CA SER A 32 0.04 1.28 -9.34
C SER A 32 -0.27 -0.19 -9.67
N LYS A 33 0.59 -1.14 -9.26
CA LYS A 33 0.36 -2.56 -9.51
C LYS A 33 -0.82 -3.10 -8.68
N LEU A 34 -1.01 -2.62 -7.46
CA LEU A 34 -2.19 -2.95 -6.64
C LEU A 34 -3.49 -2.42 -7.28
N GLN A 35 -3.50 -1.20 -7.81
CA GLN A 35 -4.65 -0.65 -8.53
C GLN A 35 -4.95 -1.41 -9.83
N LEU A 36 -3.91 -1.84 -10.55
CA LEU A 36 -4.07 -2.63 -11.76
C LEU A 36 -4.69 -3.99 -11.45
N ARG A 37 -4.28 -4.63 -10.34
CA ARG A 37 -4.82 -5.91 -9.88
C ARG A 37 -6.22 -5.77 -9.29
N TYR A 38 -6.46 -4.71 -8.53
CA TYR A 38 -7.70 -4.43 -7.81
C TYR A 38 -8.16 -2.99 -8.12
N PRO A 39 -8.92 -2.78 -9.21
CA PRO A 39 -9.38 -1.45 -9.60
C PRO A 39 -10.20 -0.72 -8.52
N ALA A 40 -10.85 -1.46 -7.63
CA ALA A 40 -11.59 -0.92 -6.50
C ALA A 40 -10.70 -0.16 -5.49
N LEU A 41 -9.37 -0.39 -5.48
CA LEU A 41 -8.41 0.31 -4.64
C LEU A 41 -8.03 1.71 -5.18
N GLU A 42 -8.42 2.06 -6.41
CA GLU A 42 -8.06 3.35 -7.01
C GLU A 42 -8.61 4.54 -6.21
N GLN A 43 -9.87 4.46 -5.78
CA GLN A 43 -10.52 5.50 -4.98
C GLN A 43 -9.82 5.74 -3.62
N PRO A 44 -9.63 4.73 -2.75
CA PRO A 44 -9.00 4.95 -1.44
C PRO A 44 -7.53 5.38 -1.53
N PHE A 45 -6.82 5.08 -2.62
CA PHE A 45 -5.41 5.47 -2.79
C PHE A 45 -5.22 6.92 -3.22
N ARG A 46 -6.26 7.60 -3.76
CA ARG A 46 -6.08 8.97 -4.29
C ARG A 46 -5.70 10.00 -3.23
N ASN A 47 -6.28 9.95 -2.02
CA ASN A 47 -6.11 11.03 -1.03
C ASN A 47 -5.88 10.56 0.42
N ASP A 48 -6.04 9.28 0.72
CA ASP A 48 -6.14 8.81 2.11
C ASP A 48 -5.24 7.62 2.44
N VAL A 49 -4.17 7.38 1.66
CA VAL A 49 -3.23 6.29 1.94
C VAL A 49 -1.91 6.81 2.48
N ALA A 50 -1.40 6.15 3.52
CA ALA A 50 -0.01 6.20 3.93
C ALA A 50 0.56 4.77 3.88
N VAL A 51 1.86 4.67 3.64
CA VAL A 51 2.56 3.40 3.42
C VAL A 51 3.63 3.28 4.47
N ALA A 52 3.59 2.23 5.28
CA ALA A 52 4.67 1.93 6.21
C ALA A 52 5.56 0.84 5.61
N ILE A 53 6.87 1.07 5.54
CA ILE A 53 7.87 0.08 5.12
C ILE A 53 8.77 -0.19 6.32
N ASN A 54 8.80 -1.44 6.80
CA ASN A 54 9.63 -1.83 7.94
C ASN A 54 9.49 -0.89 9.16
N GLY A 55 8.25 -0.46 9.45
CA GLY A 55 7.93 0.47 10.55
C GLY A 55 8.11 1.97 10.24
N THR A 56 8.67 2.34 9.10
CA THR A 56 8.82 3.75 8.69
C THR A 56 7.63 4.19 7.84
N ILE A 57 6.94 5.26 8.24
CA ILE A 57 5.71 5.73 7.58
C ILE A 57 6.03 6.80 6.53
N TYR A 58 5.56 6.58 5.31
CA TYR A 58 5.63 7.49 4.17
C TYR A 58 4.24 7.98 3.80
N ARG A 59 4.08 9.30 3.67
CA ARG A 59 2.78 9.95 3.41
C ARG A 59 2.72 10.67 2.07
N ASP A 60 3.86 11.21 1.62
CA ASP A 60 3.94 12.06 0.44
C ASP A 60 5.17 11.74 -0.43
N ASP A 61 6.00 10.77 -0.02
CA ASP A 61 7.19 10.35 -0.76
C ASP A 61 6.98 8.98 -1.41
N TRP A 62 6.46 9.01 -2.63
CA TRP A 62 6.16 7.81 -3.42
C TRP A 62 7.36 7.28 -4.21
N SER A 63 8.46 8.02 -4.24
CA SER A 63 9.70 7.63 -4.91
C SER A 63 10.58 6.69 -4.09
N GLN A 64 10.24 6.49 -2.81
CA GLN A 64 11.01 5.63 -1.93
C GLN A 64 11.09 4.21 -2.45
N GLY A 65 12.32 3.70 -2.46
CA GLY A 65 12.62 2.33 -2.83
C GLY A 65 12.12 1.39 -1.75
N ILE A 66 11.53 0.28 -2.18
CA ILE A 66 11.11 -0.80 -1.29
C ILE A 66 12.21 -1.87 -1.33
N PRO A 67 12.86 -2.18 -0.20
CA PRO A 67 13.82 -3.28 -0.13
C PRO A 67 13.18 -4.61 -0.55
N GLU A 68 14.00 -5.51 -1.09
CA GLU A 68 13.57 -6.89 -1.26
C GLU A 68 13.21 -7.49 0.11
N ASP A 69 12.08 -8.21 0.16
CA ASP A 69 11.54 -8.84 1.38
C ASP A 69 11.10 -7.86 2.48
N ALA A 70 10.87 -6.59 2.13
CA ALA A 70 10.29 -5.63 3.05
C ALA A 70 8.83 -5.96 3.40
N GLU A 71 8.47 -5.67 4.64
CA GLU A 71 7.09 -5.75 5.12
C GLU A 71 6.43 -4.37 4.93
N VAL A 72 5.37 -4.35 4.12
CA VAL A 72 4.66 -3.12 3.77
C VAL A 72 3.26 -3.13 4.35
N PHE A 73 2.88 -2.08 5.05
CA PHE A 73 1.53 -1.89 5.56
C PHE A 73 0.89 -0.68 4.90
N LEU A 74 -0.30 -0.88 4.34
CA LEU A 74 -1.15 0.23 3.95
C LEU A 74 -1.99 0.68 5.14
N MET A 75 -2.10 1.98 5.31
CA MET A 75 -2.90 2.58 6.39
C MET A 75 -3.62 3.82 5.90
N ARG A 76 -4.75 4.15 6.55
CA ARG A 76 -5.43 5.41 6.29
C ARG A 76 -4.56 6.57 6.74
N ARG A 77 -4.51 7.62 5.94
CA ARG A 77 -3.95 8.91 6.35
C ARG A 77 -4.81 9.44 7.49
N ILE A 78 -4.24 9.52 8.68
CA ILE A 78 -4.88 10.21 9.81
C ILE A 78 -4.49 11.68 9.70
N PRO A 79 -5.44 12.61 9.49
CA PRO A 79 -5.14 14.02 9.60
C PRO A 79 -4.63 14.28 11.02
N GLY A 80 -3.39 14.72 11.14
CA GLY A 80 -2.88 15.25 12.40
C GLY A 80 -3.67 16.51 12.72
N GLY A 81 -4.21 16.58 13.95
CA GLY A 81 -4.91 17.77 14.44
C GLY A 81 -4.00 18.99 14.53
#